data_AF-A0AA35M6B7-F1
#
_entry.id   AF-A0AA35M6B7-F1
#
_cell.length_a   1.000
_cell.length_b   1.000
_cell.length_c   1.000
_cell.angle_alpha   90.00
_cell.angle_beta   90.00
_cell.angle_gamma   90.00
#
_symmetry.space_group_name_H-M   'P 1'
#
loop_
_entity.id
_entity.type
_entity.pdbx_description
1 polymer ?
#
loop_
_entity_poly.entity_id
_entity_poly.type
_entity_poly.pdbx_seq_one_letter_code
_entity_poly.pdbx_strand_id
1 'polypeptide(L)'
;MVIQIGDFDVAPPTLSDFSEPSLPAKAFIEHVKLCKIIGRVSQLLNSGASLNSDESSALKASLCQWIRRLPPELSLYDATGLRQPYKKEVTGLHLVYFTAIILLQAATRGYNSQWRASPISLLASSCIARLYEETQLREDVCFLIHIHSFYCMVGAIPLLYWRTRSHSKESCRLEELEILRSTVEQLSTRFGGAGTVLRNMEALETELQQRRSESSIDDMMQAEENIVAGDGEQMEELFPFPLELCPNMDLLDTAGAARMEESLNITHSFVQDLPEWIFEDASSFPSIFESEIM
;
A
#
# COMPACT_ATOMS: atom_id res chain seq x y z
N MET A 1 4.65 23.92 -3.16
CA MET A 1 3.48 24.57 -2.54
C MET A 1 2.62 23.47 -1.95
N VAL A 2 2.54 23.33 -0.61
CA VAL A 2 1.76 22.25 0.01
C VAL A 2 0.30 22.68 0.07
N ILE A 3 -0.54 22.06 -0.76
CA ILE A 3 -1.98 22.32 -0.77
C ILE A 3 -2.58 21.73 0.52
N GLN A 4 -3.20 22.55 1.36
CA GLN A 4 -3.85 22.10 2.59
C GLN A 4 -5.32 21.77 2.34
N ILE A 5 -5.87 20.84 3.12
CA ILE A 5 -7.29 20.46 3.04
C ILE A 5 -8.22 21.65 3.32
N GLY A 6 -7.77 22.64 4.10
CA GLY A 6 -8.49 23.88 4.35
C GLY A 6 -8.50 24.87 3.17
N ASP A 7 -7.71 24.60 2.12
CA ASP A 7 -7.63 25.45 0.92
C ASP A 7 -8.70 25.09 -0.14
N PHE A 8 -9.52 24.06 0.13
CA PHE A 8 -10.55 23.59 -0.80
C PHE A 8 -11.96 23.98 -0.34
N ASP A 9 -12.65 24.79 -1.14
CA ASP A 9 -14.06 25.14 -0.97
C ASP A 9 -15.02 24.14 -1.65
N VAL A 10 -14.50 23.01 -2.14
CA VAL A 10 -15.28 22.04 -2.94
C VAL A 10 -15.87 20.96 -2.04
N ALA A 11 -17.19 20.77 -2.14
CA ALA A 11 -17.90 19.71 -1.43
C ALA A 11 -17.39 18.31 -1.84
N PRO A 12 -17.43 17.30 -0.93
CA PRO A 12 -17.12 15.93 -1.32
C PRO A 12 -18.05 15.44 -2.43
N PRO A 13 -17.56 14.65 -3.41
CA PRO A 13 -18.40 14.15 -4.49
C PRO A 13 -19.51 13.24 -3.96
N THR A 14 -20.65 13.36 -4.61
CA THR A 14 -21.89 12.63 -4.35
C THR A 14 -22.39 12.01 -5.65
N LEU A 15 -23.34 11.06 -5.56
CA LEU A 15 -23.88 10.43 -6.77
C LEU A 15 -24.63 11.42 -7.68
N SER A 16 -25.11 12.55 -7.15
CA SER A 16 -25.73 13.61 -7.97
C SER A 16 -24.74 14.36 -8.86
N ASP A 17 -23.43 14.24 -8.61
CA ASP A 17 -22.39 14.86 -9.43
C ASP A 17 -22.07 14.03 -10.70
N PHE A 18 -22.70 12.85 -10.86
CA PHE A 18 -22.51 11.94 -11.99
C PHE A 18 -23.79 11.82 -12.82
N SER A 19 -23.63 11.65 -14.13
CA SER A 19 -24.76 11.45 -15.05
C SER A 19 -25.54 10.16 -14.75
N GLU A 20 -24.88 9.16 -14.18
CA GLU A 20 -25.49 7.90 -13.76
C GLU A 20 -24.82 7.36 -12.48
N PRO A 21 -25.56 6.66 -11.60
CA PRO A 21 -25.03 6.05 -10.38
C PRO A 21 -24.30 4.73 -10.70
N SER A 22 -23.34 4.77 -11.62
CA SER A 22 -22.58 3.62 -12.10
C SER A 22 -21.53 3.15 -11.09
N LEU A 23 -20.97 1.96 -11.33
CA LEU A 23 -19.91 1.41 -10.49
C LEU A 23 -18.67 2.32 -10.44
N PRO A 24 -18.17 2.88 -11.57
CA PRO A 24 -17.07 3.84 -11.54
C PRO A 24 -17.38 5.08 -10.69
N ALA A 25 -18.60 5.62 -10.76
CA ALA A 25 -19.02 6.78 -9.95
C ALA A 25 -18.95 6.47 -8.45
N LYS A 26 -19.48 5.31 -8.03
CA LYS A 26 -19.42 4.86 -6.62
C LYS A 26 -17.97 4.60 -6.19
N ALA A 27 -17.17 3.93 -7.04
CA ALA A 27 -15.76 3.67 -6.77
C ALA A 27 -14.97 4.96 -6.60
N PHE A 28 -15.24 5.98 -7.42
CA PHE A 28 -14.60 7.29 -7.31
C PHE A 28 -14.92 7.99 -5.98
N ILE A 29 -16.18 7.97 -5.54
CA ILE A 29 -16.58 8.55 -4.25
C ILE A 29 -15.81 7.88 -3.10
N GLU A 30 -15.71 6.55 -3.11
CA GLU A 30 -14.95 5.81 -2.10
C GLU A 30 -13.43 6.05 -2.20
N HIS A 31 -12.91 6.17 -3.42
CA HIS A 31 -11.52 6.52 -3.67
C HIS A 31 -11.17 7.90 -3.08
N VAL A 32 -12.03 8.91 -3.27
CA VAL A 32 -11.83 10.24 -2.69
C VAL A 32 -11.81 10.20 -1.15
N LYS A 33 -12.62 9.34 -0.52
CA LYS A 33 -12.56 9.13 0.94
C LYS A 33 -11.22 8.56 1.38
N LEU A 34 -10.68 7.57 0.65
CA LEU A 34 -9.34 7.03 0.91
C LEU A 34 -8.25 8.10 0.71
N CYS A 35 -8.33 8.90 -0.35
CA CYS A 35 -7.38 9.98 -0.61
C CYS A 35 -7.38 11.04 0.52
N LYS A 36 -8.51 11.29 1.17
CA LYS A 36 -8.55 12.15 2.37
C LYS A 36 -7.81 11.54 3.56
N ILE A 37 -7.91 10.23 3.77
CA ILE A 37 -7.16 9.52 4.81
C ILE A 37 -5.66 9.58 4.49
N ILE A 38 -5.28 9.23 3.25
CA ILE A 38 -3.88 9.29 2.79
C ILE A 38 -3.34 10.72 2.91
N GLY A 39 -4.10 11.75 2.52
CA GLY A 39 -3.67 13.14 2.63
C GLY A 39 -3.33 13.54 4.07
N ARG A 40 -4.12 13.10 5.06
CA ARG A 40 -3.80 13.30 6.48
C ARG A 40 -2.54 12.55 6.90
N VAL A 41 -2.38 11.30 6.47
CA VAL A 41 -1.17 10.49 6.71
C VAL A 41 0.07 11.17 6.11
N SER A 42 -0.03 11.68 4.87
CA SER A 42 1.07 12.37 4.17
C SER A 42 1.46 13.68 4.83
N GLN A 43 0.50 14.47 5.34
CA GLN A 43 0.81 15.69 6.09
C GLN A 43 1.68 15.39 7.32
N LEU A 44 1.38 14.29 8.01
CA LEU A 44 2.14 13.85 9.18
C LEU A 44 3.53 13.36 8.79
N LEU A 45 3.63 12.53 7.76
CA LEU A 45 4.92 12.10 7.20
C LEU A 45 5.82 13.28 6.85
N ASN A 46 5.27 14.31 6.19
CA ASN A 46 6.01 15.50 5.77
C ASN A 46 6.39 16.41 6.94
N SER A 47 5.59 16.43 8.02
CA SER A 47 5.90 17.23 9.21
C SER A 47 7.10 16.66 10.00
N GLY A 48 7.50 15.42 9.74
CA GLY A 48 8.51 14.70 10.51
C GLY A 48 8.10 14.40 11.96
N ALA A 49 6.88 14.77 12.36
CA ALA A 49 6.33 14.43 13.66
C ALA A 49 5.85 12.98 13.64
N SER A 50 6.27 12.20 14.64
CA SER A 50 5.63 10.93 14.93
C SER A 50 4.18 11.18 15.30
N LEU A 51 3.26 10.45 14.68
CA LEU A 51 1.86 10.41 15.08
C LEU A 51 1.76 10.19 16.59
N ASN A 52 1.01 11.05 17.29
CA ASN A 52 0.60 10.70 18.64
C ASN A 52 -0.35 9.47 18.58
N SER A 53 -0.42 8.73 19.69
CA SER A 53 -1.19 7.48 19.75
C SER A 53 -2.66 7.68 19.37
N ASP A 54 -3.25 8.83 19.70
CA ASP A 54 -4.66 9.12 19.47
C ASP A 54 -4.97 9.38 17.98
N GLU A 55 -4.13 10.14 17.29
CA GLU A 55 -4.26 10.43 15.86
C GLU A 55 -4.05 9.18 15.00
N SER A 56 -3.05 8.35 15.34
CA SER A 56 -2.83 7.07 14.67
C SER A 56 -4.04 6.14 14.84
N SER A 57 -4.56 6.06 16.07
CA SER A 57 -5.76 5.26 16.38
C SER A 57 -6.98 5.77 15.61
N ALA A 58 -7.17 7.09 15.50
CA ALA A 58 -8.27 7.69 14.73
C ALA A 58 -8.17 7.43 13.22
N LEU A 59 -6.97 7.51 12.63
CA LEU A 59 -6.76 7.18 11.21
C LEU A 59 -6.96 5.68 10.95
N LYS A 60 -6.48 4.81 11.85
CA LYS A 60 -6.71 3.36 11.77
C LYS A 60 -8.20 3.04 11.85
N ALA A 61 -8.93 3.64 12.81
CA ALA A 61 -10.37 3.48 12.93
C ALA A 61 -11.12 3.98 11.68
N SER A 62 -10.62 5.03 11.01
CA SER A 62 -11.18 5.52 9.75
C SER A 62 -11.04 4.49 8.62
N LEU A 63 -9.90 3.79 8.53
CA LEU A 63 -9.69 2.69 7.58
C LEU A 63 -10.59 1.49 7.88
N CYS A 64 -10.67 1.05 9.14
CA CYS A 64 -11.58 -0.02 9.56
C CYS A 64 -13.04 0.32 9.24
N GLN A 65 -13.46 1.56 9.52
CA GLN A 65 -14.81 2.03 9.20
C GLN A 65 -15.06 2.09 7.69
N TRP A 66 -14.07 2.50 6.91
CA TRP A 66 -14.18 2.57 5.46
C TRP A 66 -14.45 1.18 4.86
N ILE A 67 -13.64 0.17 5.19
CA ILE A 67 -13.82 -1.19 4.64
C ILE A 67 -15.14 -1.82 5.10
N ARG A 68 -15.54 -1.60 6.36
CA ARG A 68 -16.83 -2.10 6.91
C ARG A 68 -18.06 -1.49 6.28
N ARG A 69 -17.98 -0.24 5.78
CA ARG A 69 -19.10 0.48 5.17
C ARG A 69 -19.09 0.43 3.65
N LEU A 70 -18.17 -0.32 3.06
CA LEU A 70 -18.03 -0.40 1.63
C LEU A 70 -19.30 -1.03 1.01
N PRO A 71 -19.87 -0.45 -0.05
CA PRO A 71 -20.99 -1.06 -0.76
C PRO A 71 -20.67 -2.49 -1.23
N PRO A 72 -21.62 -3.44 -1.20
CA PRO A 72 -21.35 -4.83 -1.57
C PRO A 72 -20.80 -4.99 -3.00
N GLU A 73 -21.25 -4.15 -3.94
CA GLU A 73 -20.80 -4.15 -5.32
C GLU A 73 -19.34 -3.69 -5.52
N LEU A 74 -18.80 -2.98 -4.51
CA LEU A 74 -17.43 -2.51 -4.45
C LEU A 74 -16.53 -3.42 -3.59
N SER A 75 -17.06 -4.50 -3.00
CA SER A 75 -16.29 -5.41 -2.14
C SER A 75 -15.61 -6.51 -2.97
N LEU A 76 -14.41 -6.95 -2.54
CA LEU A 76 -13.71 -8.08 -3.19
C LEU A 76 -14.45 -9.41 -2.99
N TYR A 77 -15.10 -9.57 -1.85
CA TYR A 77 -15.82 -10.77 -1.46
C TYR A 77 -17.27 -10.43 -1.12
N ASP A 78 -18.16 -11.39 -1.33
CA ASP A 78 -19.54 -11.28 -0.90
C ASP A 78 -19.72 -11.61 0.58
N ALA A 79 -20.95 -11.47 1.09
CA ALA A 79 -21.27 -11.75 2.48
C ALA A 79 -21.10 -13.24 2.88
N THR A 80 -20.94 -14.14 1.90
CA THR A 80 -20.67 -15.56 2.12
C THR A 80 -19.17 -15.90 2.10
N GLY A 81 -18.32 -14.90 1.83
CA GLY A 81 -16.87 -15.07 1.70
C GLY A 81 -16.43 -15.54 0.31
N LEU A 82 -17.32 -15.55 -0.69
CA LEU A 82 -16.97 -15.92 -2.05
C LEU A 82 -16.37 -14.71 -2.79
N ARG A 83 -15.28 -14.95 -3.53
CA ARG A 83 -14.64 -13.92 -4.36
C ARG A 83 -15.61 -13.46 -5.45
N GLN A 84 -15.91 -12.16 -5.45
CA GLN A 84 -16.73 -11.53 -6.49
C GLN A 84 -16.01 -11.53 -7.85
N PRO A 85 -16.73 -11.44 -8.97
CA PRO A 85 -16.10 -11.25 -10.29
C PRO A 85 -15.18 -10.04 -10.27
N TYR A 86 -14.04 -10.17 -10.94
CA TYR A 86 -13.09 -9.07 -11.07
C TYR A 86 -13.71 -7.86 -11.75
N LYS A 87 -13.42 -6.70 -11.18
CA LYS A 87 -13.74 -5.40 -11.75
C LYS A 87 -12.57 -4.48 -11.46
N LYS A 88 -12.05 -3.83 -12.49
CA LYS A 88 -10.86 -2.98 -12.40
C LYS A 88 -11.02 -1.89 -11.34
N GLU A 89 -12.21 -1.29 -11.25
CA GLU A 89 -12.53 -0.23 -10.28
C GLU A 89 -12.42 -0.74 -8.84
N VAL A 90 -12.88 -1.97 -8.58
CA VAL A 90 -12.84 -2.61 -7.26
C VAL A 90 -11.41 -2.95 -6.87
N THR A 91 -10.65 -3.54 -7.80
CA THR A 91 -9.24 -3.86 -7.60
C THR A 91 -8.43 -2.58 -7.34
N GLY A 92 -8.61 -1.56 -8.16
CA GLY A 92 -7.98 -0.25 -7.99
C GLY A 92 -8.28 0.36 -6.63
N LEU A 93 -9.53 0.30 -6.18
CA LEU A 93 -9.94 0.83 -4.87
C LEU A 93 -9.24 0.12 -3.70
N HIS A 94 -9.14 -1.21 -3.75
CA HIS A 94 -8.46 -1.99 -2.71
C HIS A 94 -6.94 -1.81 -2.73
N LEU A 95 -6.33 -1.60 -3.90
CA LEU A 95 -4.91 -1.23 -4.00
C LEU A 95 -4.62 0.07 -3.24
N VAL A 96 -5.51 1.07 -3.34
CA VAL A 96 -5.38 2.32 -2.57
C VAL A 96 -5.56 2.09 -1.08
N TYR A 97 -6.53 1.24 -0.69
CA TYR A 97 -6.77 0.89 0.72
C TYR A 97 -5.54 0.25 1.37
N PHE A 98 -4.95 -0.77 0.74
CA PHE A 98 -3.74 -1.43 1.26
C PHE A 98 -2.52 -0.50 1.26
N THR A 99 -2.40 0.36 0.25
CA THR A 99 -1.37 1.42 0.24
C THR A 99 -1.53 2.35 1.44
N ALA A 100 -2.76 2.79 1.76
CA ALA A 100 -3.03 3.63 2.91
C ALA A 100 -2.65 2.97 4.24
N ILE A 101 -2.86 1.65 4.38
CA ILE A 101 -2.43 0.88 5.55
C ILE A 101 -0.91 0.94 5.71
N ILE A 102 -0.15 0.67 4.65
CA ILE A 102 1.33 0.68 4.70
C ILE A 102 1.84 2.09 5.05
N LEU A 103 1.27 3.14 4.43
CA LEU A 103 1.65 4.52 4.72
C LEU A 103 1.32 4.93 6.16
N LEU A 104 0.20 4.48 6.72
CA LEU A 104 -0.15 4.73 8.12
C LEU A 104 0.85 4.05 9.07
N GLN A 105 1.27 2.82 8.77
CA GLN A 105 2.31 2.13 9.54
C GLN A 105 3.64 2.91 9.49
N ALA A 106 4.02 3.41 8.32
CA ALA A 106 5.21 4.24 8.15
C ALA A 106 5.12 5.55 8.95
N ALA A 107 3.95 6.20 9.00
CA ALA A 107 3.74 7.43 9.76
C ALA A 107 3.73 7.21 11.27
N THR A 108 3.19 6.08 11.73
CA THR A 108 3.00 5.80 13.16
C THR A 108 4.28 5.41 13.85
N ARG A 109 5.09 4.55 13.23
CA ARG A 109 6.33 4.05 13.83
C ARG A 109 7.53 4.95 13.52
N GLY A 110 7.30 6.05 12.79
CA GLY A 110 8.33 6.93 12.28
C GLY A 110 9.28 6.22 11.32
N TYR A 111 10.39 6.87 10.99
CA TYR A 111 11.47 6.27 10.18
C TYR A 111 12.25 5.16 10.90
N ASN A 112 11.81 4.76 12.09
CA ASN A 112 12.36 3.59 12.74
C ASN A 112 11.99 2.35 11.91
N SER A 113 12.96 1.47 11.75
CA SER A 113 12.91 0.28 10.90
C SER A 113 11.75 -0.69 11.11
N GLN A 114 11.06 -0.57 12.23
CA GLN A 114 10.07 -1.51 12.72
C GLN A 114 8.77 -1.57 11.90
N TRP A 115 8.44 -0.57 11.08
CA TRP A 115 7.24 -0.65 10.20
C TRP A 115 7.45 -1.47 8.95
N ARG A 116 8.69 -1.48 8.43
CA ARG A 116 9.02 -2.09 7.13
C ARG A 116 8.94 -3.61 7.18
N ALA A 117 8.88 -4.22 8.35
CA ALA A 117 8.60 -5.64 8.48
C ALA A 117 7.44 -5.89 9.45
N SER A 118 6.56 -4.91 9.68
CA SER A 118 5.39 -5.16 10.54
C SER A 118 4.44 -6.17 9.88
N PRO A 119 3.76 -7.04 10.63
CA PRO A 119 2.82 -8.00 10.07
C PRO A 119 1.71 -7.33 9.26
N ILE A 120 1.21 -6.17 9.72
CA ILE A 120 0.21 -5.36 9.04
C ILE A 120 0.71 -4.90 7.66
N SER A 121 1.94 -4.37 7.60
CA SER A 121 2.54 -3.92 6.32
C SER A 121 2.76 -5.10 5.38
N LEU A 122 3.23 -6.24 5.88
CA LEU A 122 3.50 -7.44 5.06
C LEU A 122 2.21 -8.04 4.49
N LEU A 123 1.16 -8.12 5.29
CA LEU A 123 -0.17 -8.52 4.81
C LEU A 123 -0.67 -7.62 3.70
N ALA A 124 -0.63 -6.30 3.91
CA ALA A 124 -1.05 -5.33 2.91
C ALA A 124 -0.23 -5.47 1.61
N SER A 125 1.09 -5.63 1.72
CA SER A 125 1.97 -5.86 0.57
C SER A 125 1.63 -7.14 -0.19
N SER A 126 1.41 -8.23 0.52
CA SER A 126 1.02 -9.52 -0.06
C SER A 126 -0.35 -9.41 -0.77
N CYS A 127 -1.31 -8.69 -0.19
CA CYS A 127 -2.59 -8.38 -0.84
C CYS A 127 -2.40 -7.54 -2.11
N ILE A 128 -1.54 -6.52 -2.09
CA ILE A 128 -1.22 -5.69 -3.26
C ILE A 128 -0.63 -6.55 -4.39
N ALA A 129 0.32 -7.44 -4.08
CA ALA A 129 0.93 -8.33 -5.07
C ALA A 129 -0.12 -9.23 -5.72
N ARG A 130 -0.99 -9.88 -4.94
CA ARG A 130 -2.06 -10.75 -5.45
C ARG A 130 -3.08 -10.00 -6.31
N LEU A 131 -3.42 -8.75 -5.96
CA LEU A 131 -4.29 -7.92 -6.77
C LEU A 131 -3.64 -7.52 -8.12
N TYR A 132 -2.33 -7.23 -8.13
CA TYR A 132 -1.61 -6.97 -9.37
C TYR A 132 -1.42 -8.22 -10.23
N GLU A 133 -1.20 -9.38 -9.62
CA GLU A 133 -1.19 -10.66 -10.32
C GLU A 133 -2.53 -10.91 -11.03
N GLU A 134 -3.65 -10.68 -10.34
CA GLU A 134 -4.97 -10.79 -10.98
C GLU A 134 -5.15 -9.80 -12.14
N THR A 135 -4.64 -8.57 -12.01
CA THR A 135 -4.64 -7.59 -13.10
C THR A 135 -3.75 -8.02 -14.28
N GLN A 136 -2.59 -8.61 -14.02
CA GLN A 136 -1.69 -9.14 -15.04
C GLN A 136 -2.31 -10.31 -15.80
N LEU A 137 -2.92 -11.26 -15.07
CA LEU A 137 -3.60 -12.42 -15.65
C LEU A 137 -4.79 -12.04 -16.54
N ARG A 138 -5.34 -10.83 -16.37
CA ARG A 138 -6.43 -10.27 -17.17
C ARG A 138 -5.96 -9.29 -18.24
N GLU A 139 -4.65 -9.12 -18.40
CA GLU A 139 -4.01 -8.22 -19.37
C GLU A 139 -4.41 -6.72 -19.20
N ASP A 140 -4.89 -6.36 -18.00
CA ASP A 140 -5.42 -5.03 -17.71
C ASP A 140 -4.36 -4.00 -17.29
N VAL A 141 -3.08 -4.41 -17.27
CA VAL A 141 -1.94 -3.53 -16.95
C VAL A 141 -1.89 -2.33 -17.90
N CYS A 142 -2.32 -2.50 -19.14
CA CYS A 142 -2.44 -1.43 -20.12
C CYS A 142 -3.46 -0.34 -19.74
N PHE A 143 -4.37 -0.58 -18.81
CA PHE A 143 -5.31 0.43 -18.34
C PHE A 143 -4.89 1.09 -17.03
N LEU A 144 -3.77 0.67 -16.45
CA LEU A 144 -3.21 1.30 -15.26
C LEU A 144 -2.61 2.67 -15.63
N ILE A 145 -2.79 3.64 -14.74
CA ILE A 145 -2.19 4.97 -14.84
C ILE A 145 -0.88 5.04 -14.02
N HIS A 146 -0.12 6.12 -14.17
CA HIS A 146 1.23 6.26 -13.60
C HIS A 146 1.30 5.98 -12.08
N ILE A 147 0.29 6.38 -11.30
CA ILE A 147 0.25 6.23 -9.83
C ILE A 147 0.35 4.76 -9.38
N HIS A 148 0.02 3.79 -10.23
CA HIS A 148 0.17 2.38 -9.89
C HIS A 148 1.62 1.96 -9.68
N SER A 149 2.59 2.66 -10.29
CA SER A 149 4.01 2.43 -10.02
C SER A 149 4.36 2.77 -8.56
N PHE A 150 3.80 3.87 -8.04
CA PHE A 150 3.94 4.23 -6.63
C PHE A 150 3.32 3.17 -5.71
N TYR A 151 2.12 2.67 -6.01
CA TYR A 151 1.51 1.60 -5.20
C TYR A 151 2.34 0.31 -5.20
N CYS A 152 2.92 -0.07 -6.35
CA CYS A 152 3.83 -1.22 -6.43
C CYS A 152 5.07 -1.01 -5.54
N MET A 153 5.65 0.18 -5.56
CA MET A 153 6.80 0.53 -4.73
C MET A 153 6.48 0.48 -3.23
N VAL A 154 5.35 1.07 -2.81
CA VAL A 154 4.88 1.03 -1.42
C VAL A 154 4.65 -0.42 -0.98
N GLY A 155 4.05 -1.26 -1.83
CA GLY A 155 3.88 -2.69 -1.59
C GLY A 155 5.21 -3.46 -1.54
N ALA A 156 6.20 -3.09 -2.36
CA ALA A 156 7.48 -3.79 -2.42
C ALA A 156 8.35 -3.55 -1.19
N ILE A 157 8.29 -2.36 -0.58
CA ILE A 157 9.15 -2.00 0.55
C ILE A 157 9.03 -3.01 1.70
N PRO A 158 7.83 -3.36 2.20
CA PRO A 158 7.77 -4.33 3.27
C PRO A 158 8.37 -5.70 2.91
N LEU A 159 8.12 -6.17 1.69
CA LEU A 159 8.64 -7.44 1.19
C LEU A 159 10.16 -7.44 1.00
N LEU A 160 10.77 -6.30 0.66
CA LEU A 160 12.23 -6.17 0.54
C LEU A 160 12.92 -6.24 1.92
N TYR A 161 12.31 -5.63 2.92
CA TYR A 161 12.82 -5.57 4.29
C TYR A 161 12.58 -6.84 5.09
N TRP A 162 11.59 -7.64 4.70
CA TRP A 162 11.28 -8.89 5.36
C TRP A 162 12.40 -9.92 5.19
N ARG A 163 12.82 -10.50 6.31
CA ARG A 163 13.60 -11.73 6.37
C ARG A 163 12.74 -12.83 6.98
N THR A 164 12.90 -14.03 6.44
CA THR A 164 12.22 -15.20 6.96
C THR A 164 13.14 -16.40 6.85
N ARG A 165 13.15 -17.24 7.88
CA ARG A 165 13.90 -18.51 7.87
C ARG A 165 13.13 -19.62 7.17
N SER A 166 11.84 -19.42 6.89
CA SER A 166 11.01 -20.39 6.18
C SER A 166 11.24 -20.29 4.69
N HIS A 167 11.77 -21.35 4.08
CA HIS A 167 11.93 -21.43 2.62
C HIS A 167 10.64 -21.17 1.85
N SER A 168 9.50 -21.67 2.35
CA SER A 168 8.20 -21.44 1.70
C SER A 168 7.79 -19.96 1.72
N LYS A 169 8.02 -19.26 2.83
CA LYS A 169 7.73 -17.83 2.96
C LYS A 169 8.71 -16.99 2.15
N GLU A 170 9.97 -17.40 2.07
CA GLU A 170 10.97 -16.74 1.23
C GLU A 170 10.62 -16.87 -0.26
N SER A 171 10.25 -18.06 -0.73
CA SER A 171 9.80 -18.26 -2.11
C SER A 171 8.57 -17.41 -2.44
N CYS A 172 7.59 -17.37 -1.53
CA CYS A 172 6.41 -16.53 -1.66
C CYS A 172 6.77 -15.05 -1.76
N ARG A 173 7.63 -14.55 -0.88
CA ARG A 173 8.11 -13.16 -0.86
C ARG A 173 8.78 -12.78 -2.18
N LEU A 174 9.62 -13.66 -2.73
CA LEU A 174 10.31 -13.43 -4.00
C LEU A 174 9.34 -13.40 -5.19
N GLU A 175 8.34 -14.29 -5.22
CA GLU A 175 7.28 -14.28 -6.24
C GLU A 175 6.47 -12.97 -6.18
N GLU A 176 6.06 -12.55 -4.98
CA GLU A 176 5.31 -11.30 -4.79
C GLU A 176 6.12 -10.07 -5.23
N LEU A 177 7.42 -10.02 -4.94
CA LEU A 177 8.30 -8.96 -5.44
C LEU A 177 8.41 -8.95 -6.95
N GLU A 178 8.47 -10.12 -7.59
CA GLU A 178 8.54 -10.24 -9.04
C GLU A 178 7.26 -9.75 -9.72
N ILE A 179 6.09 -10.07 -9.16
CA ILE A 179 4.81 -9.55 -9.66
C ILE A 179 4.78 -8.01 -9.65
N LEU A 180 5.21 -7.41 -8.54
CA LEU A 180 5.27 -5.95 -8.41
C LEU A 180 6.27 -5.34 -9.40
N ARG A 181 7.47 -5.94 -9.53
CA ARG A 181 8.50 -5.49 -10.47
C ARG A 181 8.01 -5.55 -11.92
N SER A 182 7.47 -6.68 -12.34
CA SER A 182 6.96 -6.87 -13.69
C SER A 182 5.82 -5.89 -14.02
N THR A 183 4.97 -5.56 -13.04
CA THR A 183 3.94 -4.52 -13.21
C THR A 183 4.56 -3.15 -13.48
N VAL A 184 5.58 -2.76 -12.70
CA VAL A 184 6.28 -1.48 -12.89
C VAL A 184 7.05 -1.46 -14.21
N GLU A 185 7.67 -2.57 -14.61
CA GLU A 185 8.37 -2.70 -15.89
C GLU A 185 7.41 -2.45 -17.06
N GLN A 186 6.24 -3.08 -17.06
CA GLN A 186 5.19 -2.84 -18.06
C GLN A 186 4.72 -1.38 -18.07
N LEU A 187 4.58 -0.75 -16.90
CA LEU A 187 4.25 0.67 -16.79
C LEU A 187 5.37 1.57 -17.34
N SER A 188 6.63 1.20 -17.16
CA SER A 188 7.80 1.99 -17.58
C SER A 188 7.89 2.18 -19.09
N THR A 189 7.28 1.28 -19.86
CA THR A 189 7.18 1.41 -21.33
C THR A 189 6.34 2.60 -21.77
N ARG A 190 5.44 3.09 -20.89
CA ARG A 190 4.48 4.17 -21.19
C ARG A 190 4.71 5.42 -20.34
N PHE A 191 5.24 5.26 -19.13
CA PHE A 191 5.42 6.35 -18.17
C PHE A 191 6.88 6.39 -17.70
N GLY A 192 7.61 7.45 -18.06
CA GLY A 192 9.02 7.60 -17.69
C GLY A 192 9.28 7.58 -16.17
N GLY A 193 8.34 8.11 -15.37
CA GLY A 193 8.40 8.07 -13.91
C GLY A 193 8.42 6.64 -13.33
N ALA A 194 7.73 5.69 -13.97
CA ALA A 194 7.76 4.29 -13.53
C ALA A 194 9.14 3.65 -13.70
N GLY A 195 9.93 4.09 -14.68
CA GLY A 195 11.33 3.67 -14.80
C GLY A 195 12.20 4.14 -13.62
N THR A 196 11.91 5.31 -13.05
CA THR A 196 12.58 5.77 -11.82
C THR A 196 12.20 4.90 -10.62
N VAL A 197 10.92 4.55 -10.50
CA VAL A 197 10.44 3.64 -9.45
C VAL A 197 11.14 2.28 -9.53
N LEU A 198 11.26 1.71 -10.73
CA LEU A 198 11.94 0.42 -10.94
C LEU A 198 13.40 0.47 -10.46
N ARG A 199 14.14 1.51 -10.86
CA ARG A 199 15.53 1.70 -10.42
C ARG A 199 15.65 1.85 -8.90
N ASN A 200 14.70 2.54 -8.27
CA ASN A 200 14.69 2.70 -6.81
C ASN A 200 14.47 1.35 -6.10
N MET A 201 13.56 0.51 -6.62
CA MET A 201 13.34 -0.83 -6.09
C MET A 201 14.62 -1.70 -6.21
N GLU A 202 15.28 -1.65 -7.36
CA GLU A 202 16.54 -2.38 -7.61
C GLU A 202 17.70 -1.92 -6.73
N ALA A 203 17.85 -0.60 -6.57
CA ALA A 203 18.88 -0.01 -5.72
C ALA A 203 18.68 -0.42 -4.26
N LEU A 204 17.44 -0.34 -3.77
CA LEU A 204 17.09 -0.74 -2.42
C LEU A 204 17.34 -2.24 -2.19
N GLU A 205 16.95 -3.09 -3.13
CA GLU A 205 17.22 -4.52 -3.04
C GLU A 205 18.72 -4.81 -2.98
N THR A 206 19.52 -4.18 -3.83
CA THR A 206 20.98 -4.35 -3.87
C THR A 206 21.61 -3.93 -2.54
N GLU A 207 21.20 -2.79 -1.99
CA GLU A 207 21.68 -2.32 -0.68
C GLU A 207 21.35 -3.36 0.41
N LEU A 208 20.12 -3.88 0.42
CA LEU A 208 19.69 -4.86 1.40
C LEU A 208 20.43 -6.19 1.26
N GLN A 209 20.72 -6.64 0.04
CA GLN A 209 21.49 -7.86 -0.23
C GLN A 209 22.96 -7.72 0.22
N GLN A 210 23.58 -6.57 -0.05
CA GLN A 210 24.94 -6.29 0.41
C GLN A 210 25.02 -6.33 1.94
N ARG A 211 24.10 -5.66 2.64
CA ARG A 211 24.05 -5.66 4.10
C ARG A 211 23.70 -7.02 4.71
N ARG A 212 22.89 -7.85 4.03
CA ARG A 212 22.65 -9.26 4.41
C ARG A 212 23.94 -10.08 4.39
N SER A 213 24.85 -9.77 3.47
CA SER A 213 26.13 -10.47 3.33
C SER A 213 27.20 -9.98 4.33
N GLU A 214 27.09 -8.72 4.78
CA GLU A 214 28.03 -8.08 5.72
C GLU A 214 27.66 -8.32 7.20
N SER A 215 26.40 -8.59 7.54
CA SER A 215 26.02 -8.85 8.95
C SER A 215 26.59 -10.20 9.42
N SER A 216 27.57 -10.16 10.33
CA SER A 216 28.07 -11.35 11.01
C SER A 216 27.03 -11.93 11.97
N ILE A 217 27.17 -13.22 12.28
CA ILE A 217 26.27 -14.02 13.13
C ILE A 217 26.06 -13.38 14.53
N ASP A 218 26.96 -12.52 15.00
CA ASP A 218 26.86 -11.85 16.31
C ASP A 218 25.84 -10.69 16.36
N ASP A 219 25.51 -10.04 15.24
CA ASP A 219 24.43 -9.03 15.19
C ASP A 219 23.03 -9.66 15.20
N MET A 220 22.93 -10.98 14.98
CA MET A 220 21.68 -11.74 15.01
C MET A 220 21.08 -11.90 16.42
N MET A 221 21.86 -11.64 17.48
CA MET A 221 21.41 -11.80 18.87
C MET A 221 20.78 -10.55 19.50
N GLN A 222 20.79 -9.38 18.84
CA GLN A 222 20.30 -8.13 19.43
C GLN A 222 19.03 -7.54 18.79
N ALA A 223 18.43 -8.22 17.80
CA ALA A 223 17.12 -7.82 17.28
C ALA A 223 15.98 -8.44 18.11
N GLU A 224 16.04 -8.31 19.43
CA GLU A 224 14.96 -8.74 20.32
C GLU A 224 14.05 -7.57 20.72
N GLU A 225 12.76 -7.90 20.71
CA GLU A 225 11.64 -7.22 21.36
C GLU A 225 11.33 -5.79 20.90
N ASN A 226 10.31 -5.69 20.04
CA ASN A 226 9.12 -4.87 20.33
C ASN A 226 8.03 -5.16 19.28
N ILE A 227 7.53 -6.40 19.25
CA ILE A 227 6.15 -6.59 18.78
C ILE A 227 5.27 -6.09 19.93
N VAL A 228 4.86 -4.83 19.87
CA VAL A 228 3.91 -4.27 20.83
C VAL A 228 2.66 -5.17 20.77
N ALA A 229 2.40 -5.87 21.87
CA ALA A 229 1.34 -6.86 22.06
C ALA A 229 -0.10 -6.27 22.00
N GLY A 230 -0.32 -5.18 21.26
CA GLY A 230 -1.60 -4.46 21.17
C GLY A 230 -2.19 -4.38 19.76
N ASP A 231 -1.50 -4.85 18.72
CA ASP A 231 -1.98 -4.71 17.33
C ASP A 231 -2.88 -5.87 16.85
N GLY A 232 -2.97 -6.99 17.58
CA GLY A 232 -3.62 -8.24 17.13
C GLY A 232 -5.11 -8.10 16.81
N GLU A 233 -5.94 -7.65 17.76
CA GLU A 233 -7.39 -7.47 17.53
C GLU A 233 -7.68 -6.45 16.42
N GLN A 234 -6.84 -5.44 16.29
CA GLN A 234 -7.03 -4.37 15.31
C GLN A 234 -6.51 -4.73 13.91
N MET A 235 -5.69 -5.78 13.80
CA MET A 235 -5.20 -6.30 12.52
C MET A 235 -6.32 -7.05 11.80
N GLU A 236 -7.11 -7.86 12.51
CA GLU A 236 -8.30 -8.53 11.94
C GLU A 236 -9.32 -7.51 11.37
N GLU A 237 -9.50 -6.36 12.04
CA GLU A 237 -10.43 -5.33 11.55
C GLU A 237 -9.98 -4.66 10.25
N LEU A 238 -8.67 -4.56 10.03
CA LEU A 238 -8.09 -3.99 8.80
C LEU A 238 -8.13 -4.97 7.64
N PHE A 239 -8.17 -6.28 7.93
CA PHE A 239 -8.17 -7.35 6.93
C PHE A 239 -9.38 -8.27 7.10
N PRO A 240 -10.62 -7.77 6.89
CA PRO A 240 -11.83 -8.58 6.95
C PRO A 240 -12.01 -9.42 5.68
N PHE A 241 -10.98 -10.16 5.30
CA PHE A 241 -10.91 -10.95 4.07
C PHE A 241 -10.69 -12.43 4.39
N PRO A 242 -11.15 -13.34 3.52
CA PRO A 242 -10.83 -14.76 3.66
C PRO A 242 -9.32 -15.03 3.62
N LEU A 243 -8.88 -16.12 4.24
CA LEU A 243 -7.46 -16.51 4.32
C LEU A 243 -6.86 -16.79 2.93
N GLU A 244 -7.69 -17.07 1.94
CA GLU A 244 -7.30 -17.34 0.56
C GLU A 244 -6.91 -16.08 -0.23
N LEU A 245 -7.13 -14.87 0.32
CA LEU A 245 -6.77 -13.63 -0.37
C LEU A 245 -5.27 -13.55 -0.65
N CYS A 246 -4.44 -13.94 0.32
CA CYS A 246 -3.00 -13.95 0.15
C CYS A 246 -2.32 -15.02 1.03
N PRO A 247 -1.16 -15.55 0.59
CA PRO A 247 -0.44 -16.63 1.27
C PRO A 247 0.13 -16.24 2.64
N ASN A 248 0.06 -14.96 3.01
CA ASN A 248 0.53 -14.44 4.29
C ASN A 248 -0.60 -14.17 5.29
N MET A 249 -1.88 -14.46 4.97
CA MET A 249 -3.01 -14.27 5.90
C MET A 249 -2.87 -15.06 7.22
N ASP A 250 -2.02 -16.09 7.27
CA ASP A 250 -1.62 -16.79 8.51
C ASP A 250 -0.87 -15.88 9.51
N LEU A 251 -0.34 -14.73 9.08
CA LEU A 251 0.24 -13.71 9.96
C LEU A 251 -0.82 -13.06 10.88
N LEU A 252 -2.11 -13.23 10.62
CA LEU A 252 -3.19 -12.81 11.52
C LEU A 252 -3.22 -13.62 12.81
N ASP A 253 -2.72 -14.86 12.80
CA ASP A 253 -2.59 -15.67 14.01
C ASP A 253 -1.43 -15.13 14.87
N THR A 254 -1.66 -14.94 16.16
CA THR A 254 -0.66 -14.47 17.13
C THR A 254 0.58 -15.39 17.18
N ALA A 255 0.41 -16.67 16.83
CA ALA A 255 1.53 -17.61 16.65
C ALA A 255 2.36 -17.35 15.37
N GLY A 256 1.77 -16.77 14.32
CA GLY A 256 2.43 -16.36 13.08
C GLY A 256 3.28 -15.10 13.25
N ALA A 257 2.77 -14.12 14.02
CA ALA A 257 3.50 -12.90 14.37
C ALA A 257 4.74 -13.17 15.24
N ALA A 258 4.68 -14.16 16.14
CA ALA A 258 5.83 -14.56 16.97
C ALA A 258 6.99 -15.19 16.18
N ARG A 259 6.75 -15.64 14.93
CA ARG A 259 7.78 -16.18 14.03
C ARG A 259 8.44 -15.11 13.16
N MET A 260 8.15 -13.83 13.42
CA MET A 260 8.75 -12.70 12.72
C MET A 260 10.21 -12.52 13.17
N GLU A 261 11.07 -13.40 12.67
CA GLU A 261 12.49 -13.38 12.95
C GLU A 261 13.19 -12.39 12.00
N GLU A 262 13.78 -11.35 12.60
CA GLU A 262 14.68 -10.35 12.01
C GLU A 262 14.06 -9.35 11.02
N SER A 263 13.89 -8.11 11.48
CA SER A 263 13.77 -6.93 10.62
C SER A 263 15.10 -6.20 10.53
N LEU A 264 15.52 -5.76 9.34
CA LEU A 264 16.70 -4.94 9.18
C LEU A 264 16.48 -3.51 9.73
N ASN A 265 17.32 -3.12 10.70
CA ASN A 265 17.36 -1.76 11.24
C ASN A 265 18.07 -0.79 10.30
N ILE A 266 17.35 -0.21 9.34
CA ILE A 266 17.91 0.78 8.39
C ILE A 266 17.26 2.16 8.61
N THR A 267 18.05 3.20 8.80
CA THR A 267 17.52 4.55 9.04
C THR A 267 17.24 5.34 7.75
N HIS A 268 17.23 4.68 6.58
CA HIS A 268 16.92 5.35 5.31
C HIS A 268 15.43 5.68 5.21
N SER A 269 15.17 6.97 5.15
CA SER A 269 13.86 7.59 5.08
C SER A 269 13.38 7.61 3.63
N PHE A 270 12.96 6.45 3.13
CA PHE A 270 12.40 6.35 1.78
C PHE A 270 11.22 7.33 1.55
N VAL A 271 10.48 7.71 2.60
CA VAL A 271 9.39 8.70 2.48
C VAL A 271 9.91 10.12 2.32
N GLN A 272 11.09 10.49 2.86
CA GLN A 272 11.72 11.79 2.54
C GLN A 272 12.27 11.82 1.11
N ASP A 273 12.64 10.65 0.57
CA ASP A 273 13.07 10.50 -0.82
C ASP A 273 11.94 10.08 -1.76
N LEU A 274 10.67 10.17 -1.33
CA LEU A 274 9.58 10.19 -2.29
C LEU A 274 9.80 11.46 -3.12
N PRO A 275 10.21 11.35 -4.38
CA PRO A 275 10.46 12.55 -5.14
C PRO A 275 9.19 13.39 -5.19
N GLU A 276 9.33 14.71 -5.02
CA GLU A 276 8.21 15.67 -5.07
C GLU A 276 7.32 15.46 -6.32
N TRP A 277 7.89 14.96 -7.43
CA TRP A 277 7.16 14.64 -8.66
C TRP A 277 6.08 13.55 -8.54
N ILE A 278 6.13 12.64 -7.56
CA ILE A 278 5.06 11.65 -7.31
C ILE A 278 3.73 12.36 -6.95
N PHE A 279 3.81 13.56 -6.38
CA PHE A 279 2.65 14.39 -6.03
C PHE A 279 2.48 15.61 -6.96
N GLU A 280 3.53 16.05 -7.68
CA GLU A 280 3.43 17.17 -8.63
C GLU A 280 2.82 16.78 -10.00
N ASP A 281 2.93 15.52 -10.44
CA ASP A 281 2.42 15.09 -11.75
C ASP A 281 0.89 14.93 -11.81
N ALA A 282 0.18 15.15 -10.70
CA ALA A 282 -1.27 15.34 -10.72
C ALA A 282 -1.68 16.65 -11.45
N SER A 283 -0.72 17.57 -11.70
CA SER A 283 -0.92 18.75 -12.55
C SER A 283 -0.63 18.50 -14.03
N SER A 284 -0.03 17.36 -14.38
CA SER A 284 0.33 16.96 -15.74
C SER A 284 -0.76 16.13 -16.43
N PHE A 285 -2.01 16.17 -15.95
CA PHE A 285 -3.14 15.74 -16.78
C PHE A 285 -3.14 16.63 -18.03
N PRO A 286 -2.94 16.08 -19.23
CA PRO A 286 -3.34 16.80 -20.43
C PRO A 286 -4.82 17.15 -20.23
N SER A 287 -5.20 18.36 -20.56
CA SER A 287 -6.58 18.81 -20.64
C SER A 287 -7.36 17.95 -21.64
N ILE A 288 -7.78 16.75 -21.22
CA ILE A 288 -8.61 15.82 -22.00
C ILE A 288 -10.04 16.37 -22.15
N PHE A 289 -10.35 17.53 -21.56
CA PHE A 289 -11.62 18.24 -21.70
C PHE A 289 -11.56 19.59 -22.44
N GLU A 290 -10.46 19.95 -23.12
CA GLU A 290 -10.38 21.22 -23.88
C GLU A 290 -10.23 21.08 -25.41
N SER A 291 -10.72 19.98 -26.00
CA SER A 291 -10.81 19.92 -27.47
C SER A 291 -12.13 19.33 -27.95
N GLU A 292 -13.25 19.96 -27.59
CA GLU A 292 -14.50 19.86 -28.36
C GLU A 292 -15.48 21.02 -28.04
N ILE A 293 -14.98 22.27 -28.06
CA ILE A 293 -15.82 23.44 -28.39
C ILE A 293 -14.99 24.36 -29.30
N MET A 294 -14.95 24.02 -30.59
CA MET A 294 -15.15 24.96 -31.69
C MET A 294 -15.47 24.20 -32.98
#